data_AF-A0A3E0H3W4-F1
#
_entry.id   AF-A0A3E0H3W4-F1
#
_cell.length_a   1.000
_cell.length_b   1.000
_cell.length_c   1.000
_cell.angle_alpha   90.00
_cell.angle_beta   90.00
_cell.angle_gamma   90.00
#
_symmetry.space_group_name_H-M   'P 1'
#
loop_
_entity.id
_entity.type
_entity.pdbx_description
1 polymer ?
#
loop_
_entity_poly.entity_id
_entity_poly.type
_entity_poly.pdbx_seq_one_letter_code
_entity_poly.pdbx_strand_id
1 'polypeptide(L)'
;MPYKKFLEEYSLYRKFKVTQLPPRTDVLPVVQINMECPKCSSNQTFVMTNKYWENCEYSNYPVEGLVFRMVYLCVHCQEFERVFYIKVADDKQWLMKVGQFPSWEIKGDVNIEKLLGEHSGYYRKGLVCESQGYGIGAFGYYRRIVEEIIDGLLDEIAELLTDSELLEYQDALAKTKETIVTQEKIDLVKDLLPPILRPEGMNPLSALHSALSEGLHAESDEECLEYAETCREILIFLVNQVAASKAASKGFTDSMRKLLDKKSKKKS
;
A
#
# COMPACT_ATOMS: atom_id res chain seq x y z
N MET A 1 23.76 -1.83 -3.77
CA MET A 1 24.39 -3.04 -4.34
C MET A 1 24.46 -4.16 -3.29
N PRO A 2 23.95 -5.38 -3.54
CA PRO A 2 22.54 -5.54 -3.91
C PRO A 2 21.78 -4.81 -2.82
N TYR A 3 20.95 -3.87 -3.22
CA TYR A 3 20.33 -2.99 -2.25
C TYR A 3 19.52 -3.89 -1.34
N LYS A 4 19.89 -3.97 -0.06
CA LYS A 4 19.13 -4.71 0.95
C LYS A 4 17.63 -4.36 0.80
N LYS A 5 17.38 -3.06 0.62
CA LYS A 5 16.11 -2.46 0.19
C LYS A 5 15.47 -3.08 -1.06
N PHE A 6 16.24 -3.37 -2.12
CA PHE A 6 15.72 -4.03 -3.33
C PHE A 6 15.17 -5.44 -3.04
N LEU A 7 15.88 -6.23 -2.22
CA LEU A 7 15.41 -7.57 -1.88
C LEU A 7 14.22 -7.54 -0.93
N GLU A 8 14.29 -6.67 0.08
CA GLU A 8 13.30 -6.56 1.16
C GLU A 8 12.00 -5.86 0.74
N GLU A 9 12.07 -4.82 -0.07
CA GLU A 9 10.96 -3.88 -0.30
C GLU A 9 10.51 -3.78 -1.76
N TYR A 10 11.37 -4.13 -2.73
CA TYR A 10 10.99 -4.00 -4.14
C TYR A 10 10.06 -5.12 -4.57
N SER A 11 9.23 -4.88 -5.57
CA SER A 11 8.27 -5.87 -6.06
C SER A 11 8.84 -6.77 -7.17
N LEU A 12 8.06 -7.79 -7.56
CA LEU A 12 8.35 -8.60 -8.74
C LEU A 12 8.14 -7.77 -10.02
N TYR A 13 8.93 -8.02 -11.05
CA TYR A 13 8.84 -7.42 -12.40
C TYR A 13 9.02 -5.90 -12.50
N ARG A 14 9.18 -5.19 -11.38
CA ARG A 14 9.57 -3.78 -11.39
C ARG A 14 11.08 -3.66 -11.68
N LYS A 15 11.45 -2.75 -12.58
CA LYS A 15 12.84 -2.42 -12.90
C LYS A 15 13.44 -1.54 -11.80
N PHE A 16 14.49 -2.01 -11.14
CA PHE A 16 15.25 -1.25 -10.15
C PHE A 16 16.49 -0.66 -10.83
N LYS A 17 16.49 0.66 -11.05
CA LYS A 17 17.62 1.35 -11.72
C LYS A 17 18.87 1.28 -10.84
N VAL A 18 20.00 0.96 -11.44
CA VAL A 18 21.30 0.89 -10.77
C VAL A 18 22.32 1.74 -11.50
N THR A 19 23.11 2.51 -10.74
CA THR A 19 24.13 3.40 -11.31
C THR A 19 25.37 2.62 -11.76
N GLN A 20 25.67 1.53 -11.06
CA GLN A 20 26.80 0.66 -11.37
C GLN A 20 26.46 -0.76 -10.89
N LEU A 21 26.88 -1.76 -11.67
CA LEU A 21 26.85 -3.17 -11.31
C LEU A 21 28.26 -3.76 -11.53
N PRO A 22 28.77 -4.58 -10.60
CA PRO A 22 29.99 -5.34 -10.85
C PRO A 22 29.81 -6.21 -12.11
N PRO A 23 30.83 -6.33 -12.98
CA PRO A 23 30.67 -6.97 -14.28
C PRO A 23 30.51 -8.50 -14.22
N ARG A 24 30.87 -9.13 -13.10
CA ARG A 24 30.95 -10.58 -12.95
C ARG A 24 30.29 -11.06 -11.67
N THR A 25 29.83 -12.31 -11.68
CA THR A 25 29.11 -12.93 -10.55
C THR A 25 29.98 -13.17 -9.31
N ASP A 26 31.29 -13.39 -9.47
CA ASP A 26 32.24 -13.60 -8.37
C ASP A 26 32.48 -12.36 -7.49
N VAL A 27 32.25 -11.18 -8.04
CA VAL A 27 32.45 -9.89 -7.37
C VAL A 27 31.14 -9.24 -6.93
N LEU A 28 30.01 -9.93 -7.09
CA LEU A 28 28.73 -9.43 -6.58
C LEU A 28 28.74 -9.46 -5.04
N PRO A 29 28.40 -8.34 -4.37
CA PRO A 29 28.38 -8.29 -2.91
C PRO A 29 27.24 -9.16 -2.36
N VAL A 30 27.55 -9.97 -1.35
CA VAL A 30 26.53 -10.71 -0.59
C VAL A 30 26.02 -9.81 0.52
N VAL A 31 24.70 -9.71 0.67
CA VAL A 31 24.05 -8.94 1.74
C VAL A 31 23.22 -9.85 2.63
N GLN A 32 23.05 -9.43 3.87
CA GLN A 32 22.08 -10.01 4.79
C GLN A 32 20.78 -9.22 4.68
N ILE A 33 19.66 -9.91 4.78
CA ILE A 33 18.32 -9.31 4.75
C ILE A 33 17.59 -9.59 6.06
N ASN A 34 16.70 -8.70 6.45
CA ASN A 34 15.82 -8.82 7.60
C ASN A 34 14.39 -8.85 7.10
N MET A 35 13.73 -9.98 7.29
CA MET A 35 12.35 -10.18 6.84
C MET A 35 11.59 -11.04 7.85
N GLU A 36 10.27 -11.06 7.73
CA GLU A 36 9.45 -11.96 8.53
C GLU A 36 9.69 -13.42 8.12
N CYS A 37 9.93 -14.25 9.14
CA CYS A 37 10.03 -15.70 8.99
C CYS A 37 8.68 -16.34 9.35
N PRO A 38 8.01 -17.04 8.42
CA PRO A 38 6.74 -17.72 8.69
C PRO A 38 6.83 -18.80 9.77
N LYS A 39 8.01 -19.39 9.98
CA LYS A 39 8.25 -20.40 11.03
C LYS A 39 8.45 -19.77 12.41
N CYS A 40 9.14 -18.64 12.49
CA CYS A 40 9.42 -17.95 13.75
C CYS A 40 8.34 -16.93 14.14
N SER A 41 7.41 -16.63 13.22
CA SER A 41 6.38 -15.59 13.35
C SER A 41 6.93 -14.25 13.85
N SER A 42 8.13 -13.89 13.38
CA SER A 42 8.88 -12.71 13.80
C SER A 42 9.86 -12.29 12.71
N ASN A 43 10.32 -11.03 12.78
CA ASN A 43 11.38 -10.54 11.91
C ASN A 43 12.71 -11.19 12.29
N GLN A 44 13.34 -11.80 11.31
CA GLN A 44 14.58 -12.55 11.47
C GLN A 44 15.62 -12.10 10.44
N THR A 45 16.88 -12.30 10.78
CA THR A 45 17.98 -12.14 9.82
C THR A 45 18.11 -13.39 8.97
N PHE A 46 18.30 -13.17 7.68
CA PHE A 46 18.54 -14.20 6.69
C PHE A 46 19.90 -14.00 6.03
N VAL A 47 20.60 -15.12 5.83
CA VAL A 47 21.93 -15.15 5.21
C VAL A 47 21.87 -15.95 3.91
N MET A 48 22.58 -15.46 2.88
CA MET A 48 22.66 -16.17 1.61
C MET A 48 23.50 -17.44 1.76
N THR A 49 22.95 -18.59 1.39
CA THR A 49 23.63 -19.89 1.52
C THR A 49 24.24 -20.36 0.20
N ASN A 50 23.73 -19.88 -0.93
CA ASN A 50 24.18 -20.27 -2.24
C ASN A 50 25.20 -19.30 -2.86
N LYS A 51 25.60 -19.53 -4.12
CA LYS A 51 26.49 -18.67 -4.90
C LYS A 51 25.75 -18.10 -6.11
N TYR A 52 26.09 -16.88 -6.52
CA TYR A 52 25.47 -16.24 -7.69
C TYR A 52 25.67 -17.03 -8.99
N TRP A 53 26.78 -17.75 -9.09
CA TRP A 53 27.16 -18.56 -10.25
C TRP A 53 26.79 -20.04 -10.11
N GLU A 54 25.90 -20.42 -9.17
CA GLU A 54 25.55 -21.84 -8.95
C GLU A 54 25.02 -22.56 -10.20
N ASN A 55 24.38 -21.81 -11.11
CA ASN A 55 23.83 -22.31 -12.38
C ASN A 55 24.63 -21.81 -13.59
N CYS A 56 25.87 -21.38 -13.38
CA CYS A 56 26.78 -20.94 -14.44
C CYS A 56 27.92 -21.95 -14.60
N GLU A 57 28.55 -21.98 -15.78
CA GLU A 57 29.67 -22.89 -16.06
C GLU A 57 30.92 -22.58 -15.23
N TYR A 58 31.11 -21.32 -14.82
CA TYR A 58 32.28 -20.84 -14.10
C TYR A 58 31.95 -19.66 -13.18
N SER A 59 32.83 -19.40 -12.20
CA SER A 59 32.54 -18.47 -11.11
C SER A 59 32.51 -17.00 -11.49
N ASN A 60 33.27 -16.59 -12.51
CA ASN A 60 33.40 -15.20 -12.97
C ASN A 60 32.51 -14.89 -14.19
N TYR A 61 31.33 -15.51 -14.25
CA TYR A 61 30.37 -15.37 -15.35
C TYR A 61 29.90 -13.90 -15.50
N PRO A 62 29.78 -13.36 -16.72
CA PRO A 62 29.28 -12.00 -16.93
C PRO A 62 27.84 -11.84 -16.43
N VAL A 63 27.54 -10.74 -15.76
CA VAL A 63 26.19 -10.52 -15.20
C VAL A 63 25.19 -10.02 -16.24
N GLU A 64 25.65 -9.55 -17.39
CA GLU A 64 24.83 -8.97 -18.46
C GLU A 64 23.77 -9.96 -18.95
N GLY A 65 22.50 -9.57 -18.86
CA GLY A 65 21.39 -10.45 -19.26
C GLY A 65 21.21 -11.70 -18.39
N LEU A 66 21.98 -11.88 -17.31
CA LEU A 66 21.92 -13.09 -16.50
C LEU A 66 20.66 -13.12 -15.62
N VAL A 67 20.10 -14.31 -15.44
CA VAL A 67 19.18 -14.60 -14.34
C VAL A 67 19.91 -15.47 -13.33
N PHE A 68 20.05 -14.99 -12.10
CA PHE A 68 20.67 -15.76 -11.02
C PHE A 68 19.72 -15.96 -9.85
N ARG A 69 19.94 -17.05 -9.11
CA ARG A 69 19.15 -17.44 -7.94
C ARG A 69 19.88 -17.03 -6.66
N MET A 70 19.12 -16.53 -5.69
CA MET A 70 19.60 -16.22 -4.35
C MET A 70 18.77 -17.00 -3.33
N VAL A 71 19.42 -17.83 -2.51
CA VAL A 71 18.81 -18.63 -1.46
C VAL A 71 19.23 -18.09 -0.11
N TYR A 72 18.24 -17.75 0.70
CA TYR A 72 18.40 -17.12 2.00
C TYR A 72 17.84 -18.02 3.09
N LEU A 73 18.68 -18.40 4.04
CA LEU A 73 18.29 -19.22 5.19
C LEU A 73 18.07 -18.36 6.42
N CYS A 74 16.98 -18.59 7.14
CA CYS A 74 16.73 -17.94 8.42
C CYS A 74 17.80 -18.37 9.45
N VAL A 75 18.50 -17.41 10.04
CA VAL A 75 19.56 -17.70 11.02
C VAL A 75 19.00 -18.31 12.31
N HIS A 76 17.78 -17.94 12.70
CA HIS A 76 17.17 -18.37 13.96
C HIS A 76 16.63 -19.80 13.92
N CYS A 77 15.72 -20.11 12.98
CA CYS A 77 15.15 -21.46 12.92
C CYS A 77 15.97 -22.44 12.08
N GLN A 78 16.82 -21.96 11.16
CA GLN A 78 17.58 -22.79 10.21
C GLN A 78 16.73 -23.76 9.37
N GLU A 79 15.41 -23.58 9.34
CA GLU A 79 14.47 -24.43 8.60
C GLU A 79 13.85 -23.72 7.40
N PHE A 80 13.62 -22.40 7.51
CA PHE A 80 12.91 -21.65 6.49
C PHE A 80 13.86 -21.00 5.49
N GLU A 81 13.68 -21.34 4.21
CA GLU A 81 14.38 -20.74 3.09
C GLU A 81 13.48 -19.75 2.34
N ARG A 82 14.10 -18.62 1.98
CA ARG A 82 13.53 -17.63 1.06
C ARG A 82 14.38 -17.63 -0.21
N VAL A 83 13.72 -17.62 -1.36
CA VAL A 83 14.38 -17.71 -2.66
C VAL A 83 14.01 -16.49 -3.50
N PHE A 84 14.99 -15.91 -4.19
CA PHE A 84 14.78 -14.88 -5.18
C PHE A 84 15.42 -15.28 -6.51
N TYR A 85 14.78 -14.91 -7.61
CA TYR A 85 15.34 -14.98 -8.95
C TYR A 85 15.48 -13.56 -9.49
N ILE A 86 16.70 -13.16 -9.81
CA ILE A 86 17.03 -11.79 -10.21
C ILE A 86 17.51 -11.79 -11.66
N LYS A 87 16.84 -11.03 -12.51
CA LYS A 87 17.28 -10.70 -13.87
C LYS A 87 18.10 -9.41 -13.84
N VAL A 88 19.23 -9.45 -14.52
CA VAL A 88 20.05 -8.27 -14.82
C VAL A 88 19.75 -7.82 -16.26
N ALA A 89 19.63 -6.52 -16.46
CA ALA A 89 19.52 -5.94 -17.80
C ALA A 89 20.75 -6.24 -18.68
N ASP A 90 20.56 -6.32 -20.00
CA ASP A 90 21.68 -6.50 -20.93
C ASP A 90 22.64 -5.29 -20.90
N ASP A 91 22.11 -4.09 -20.65
CA ASP A 91 22.86 -2.83 -20.51
C ASP A 91 23.39 -2.56 -19.09
N LYS A 92 23.13 -3.47 -18.13
CA LYS A 92 23.45 -3.35 -16.70
C LYS A 92 22.85 -2.11 -16.01
N GLN A 93 21.81 -1.49 -16.58
CA GLN A 93 21.20 -0.28 -16.02
C GLN A 93 20.10 -0.58 -14.99
N TRP A 94 19.61 -1.81 -14.93
CA TRP A 94 18.61 -2.21 -13.94
C TRP A 94 18.69 -3.68 -13.52
N LEU A 95 18.10 -3.96 -12.36
CA LEU A 95 17.82 -5.30 -11.82
C LEU A 95 16.31 -5.51 -11.71
N MET A 96 15.85 -6.74 -11.79
CA MET A 96 14.42 -7.06 -11.66
C MET A 96 14.25 -8.41 -10.97
N LYS A 97 13.36 -8.48 -9.99
CA LYS A 97 12.96 -9.76 -9.40
C LYS A 97 11.99 -10.45 -10.37
N VAL A 98 12.38 -11.59 -10.93
CA VAL A 98 11.53 -12.38 -11.85
C VAL A 98 10.86 -13.58 -11.18
N GLY A 99 11.19 -13.83 -9.91
CA GLY A 99 10.56 -14.84 -9.08
C GLY A 99 10.95 -14.67 -7.62
N GLN A 100 10.05 -15.06 -6.71
CA GLN A 100 10.29 -15.03 -5.27
C GLN A 100 9.46 -16.11 -4.55
N PHE A 101 10.05 -16.77 -3.57
CA PHE A 101 9.37 -17.62 -2.59
C PHE A 101 9.79 -17.21 -1.16
N PRO A 102 8.87 -17.01 -0.20
CA PRO A 102 7.42 -17.05 -0.35
C PRO A 102 6.93 -15.90 -1.25
N SER A 103 5.69 -16.00 -1.72
CA SER A 103 5.07 -14.99 -2.57
C SER A 103 5.23 -13.60 -1.96
N TRP A 104 5.37 -12.61 -2.84
CA TRP A 104 5.41 -11.21 -2.43
C TRP A 104 4.06 -10.84 -1.80
N GLU A 105 4.02 -10.70 -0.48
CA GLU A 105 2.87 -10.19 0.24
C GLU A 105 3.14 -8.74 0.59
N ILE A 106 2.34 -7.84 0.02
CA ILE A 106 2.36 -6.43 0.42
C ILE A 106 1.44 -6.31 1.61
N LYS A 107 2.02 -5.92 2.75
CA LYS A 107 1.23 -5.53 3.92
C LYS A 107 0.54 -4.22 3.56
N GLY A 108 -0.79 -4.26 3.56
CA GLY A 108 -1.62 -3.07 3.36
C GLY A 108 -1.67 -2.19 4.60
N ASP A 109 -2.20 -0.98 4.44
CA ASP A 109 -2.59 -0.13 5.57
C ASP A 109 -3.63 -0.83 6.46
N VAL A 110 -3.37 -0.85 7.78
CA VAL A 110 -4.19 -1.58 8.76
C VAL A 110 -5.58 -0.99 8.91
N ASN A 111 -5.74 0.33 8.76
CA ASN A 111 -7.03 0.98 8.87
C ASN A 111 -7.87 0.71 7.63
N ILE A 112 -7.26 0.67 6.44
CA ILE A 112 -7.94 0.21 5.21
C ILE A 112 -8.36 -1.26 5.35
N GLU A 113 -7.47 -2.14 5.81
CA GLU A 113 -7.83 -3.56 5.98
C GLU A 113 -8.97 -3.75 6.98
N LYS A 114 -9.01 -2.96 8.07
CA LYS A 114 -10.11 -2.97 9.04
C LYS A 114 -11.42 -2.47 8.45
N LEU A 115 -11.38 -1.36 7.70
CA LEU A 115 -12.55 -0.76 7.07
C LEU A 115 -13.15 -1.68 6.00
N LEU A 116 -12.29 -2.38 5.25
CA LEU A 116 -12.70 -3.34 4.24
C LEU A 116 -13.23 -4.67 4.79
N GLY A 117 -12.80 -5.08 5.98
CA GLY A 117 -13.21 -6.35 6.59
C GLY A 117 -13.01 -7.55 5.65
N GLU A 118 -14.11 -8.19 5.26
CA GLU A 118 -14.13 -9.33 4.32
C GLU A 118 -13.57 -8.99 2.94
N HIS A 119 -13.66 -7.73 2.53
CA HIS A 119 -13.16 -7.22 1.25
C HIS A 119 -11.66 -6.87 1.27
N SER A 120 -10.95 -7.06 2.39
CA SER A 120 -9.50 -6.81 2.50
C SER A 120 -8.68 -7.60 1.46
N GLY A 121 -9.22 -8.71 0.96
CA GLY A 121 -8.64 -9.47 -0.15
C GLY A 121 -8.48 -8.67 -1.44
N TYR A 122 -9.40 -7.75 -1.76
CA TYR A 122 -9.28 -6.88 -2.93
C TYR A 122 -8.12 -5.90 -2.81
N TYR A 123 -7.89 -5.36 -1.61
CA TYR A 123 -6.77 -4.46 -1.36
C TYR A 123 -5.42 -5.15 -1.53
N ARG A 124 -5.28 -6.37 -1.00
CA ARG A 124 -4.07 -7.17 -1.24
C ARG A 124 -3.86 -7.47 -2.72
N LYS A 125 -4.92 -7.78 -3.46
CA LYS A 125 -4.83 -8.01 -4.92
C LYS A 125 -4.45 -6.75 -5.69
N GLY A 126 -5.02 -5.59 -5.34
CA GLY A 126 -4.65 -4.30 -5.92
C GLY A 126 -3.18 -3.97 -5.70
N LEU A 127 -2.70 -4.14 -4.46
CA LEU A 127 -1.29 -3.99 -4.12
C LEU A 127 -0.41 -4.95 -4.91
N VAL A 128 -0.79 -6.23 -5.05
CA VAL A 128 -0.04 -7.21 -5.85
C VAL A 128 0.03 -6.79 -7.32
N CYS A 129 -1.09 -6.39 -7.92
CA CYS A 129 -1.13 -5.91 -9.30
C CYS A 129 -0.23 -4.69 -9.49
N GLU A 130 -0.31 -3.71 -8.59
CA GLU A 130 0.56 -2.53 -8.60
C GLU A 130 2.03 -2.93 -8.53
N SER A 131 2.35 -3.86 -7.63
CA SER A 131 3.70 -4.38 -7.45
C SER A 131 4.23 -5.06 -8.70
N GLN A 132 3.38 -5.74 -9.46
CA GLN A 132 3.76 -6.48 -10.65
C GLN A 132 3.73 -5.64 -11.93
N GLY A 133 3.38 -4.35 -11.83
CA GLY A 133 3.27 -3.45 -12.97
C GLY A 133 1.99 -3.66 -13.79
N TYR A 134 0.99 -4.36 -13.24
CA TYR A 134 -0.34 -4.50 -13.84
C TYR A 134 -1.22 -3.32 -13.42
N GLY A 135 -0.95 -2.15 -13.99
CA GLY A 135 -1.65 -0.91 -13.66
C GLY A 135 -3.15 -0.99 -13.90
N ILE A 136 -3.60 -1.58 -15.02
CA ILE A 136 -5.03 -1.72 -15.32
C ILE A 136 -5.72 -2.59 -14.25
N GLY A 137 -5.06 -3.67 -13.84
CA GLY A 137 -5.54 -4.55 -12.78
C GLY A 137 -5.55 -3.85 -11.41
N ALA A 138 -4.48 -3.13 -11.08
CA ALA A 138 -4.35 -2.38 -9.83
C ALA A 138 -5.45 -1.32 -9.71
N PHE A 139 -5.64 -0.53 -10.76
CA PHE A 139 -6.66 0.49 -10.85
C PHE A 139 -8.07 -0.11 -10.70
N GLY A 140 -8.35 -1.23 -11.37
CA GLY A 140 -9.62 -1.95 -11.24
C GLY A 140 -9.91 -2.40 -9.80
N TYR A 141 -8.91 -2.91 -9.08
CA TYR A 141 -9.06 -3.26 -7.66
C TYR A 141 -9.27 -2.03 -6.78
N TYR A 142 -8.54 -0.93 -7.00
CA TYR A 142 -8.72 0.30 -6.22
C TYR A 142 -10.08 0.95 -6.46
N ARG A 143 -10.56 0.97 -7.70
CA ARG A 143 -11.94 1.38 -8.01
C ARG A 143 -12.95 0.55 -7.23
N ARG A 144 -12.80 -0.78 -7.24
CA ARG A 144 -13.69 -1.66 -6.49
C ARG A 144 -13.64 -1.36 -4.98
N ILE A 145 -12.46 -1.12 -4.44
CA ILE A 145 -12.29 -0.75 -3.03
C ILE A 145 -13.02 0.55 -2.72
N VAL A 146 -12.89 1.59 -3.56
CA VAL A 146 -13.63 2.85 -3.36
C VAL A 146 -15.13 2.61 -3.38
N GLU A 147 -15.64 1.79 -4.31
CA GLU A 147 -17.07 1.43 -4.37
C GLU A 147 -17.56 0.74 -3.09
N GLU A 148 -16.77 -0.17 -2.51
CA GLU A 148 -17.18 -0.89 -1.29
C GLU A 148 -17.09 -0.01 -0.04
N ILE A 149 -16.15 0.94 0.02
CA ILE A 149 -15.92 1.72 1.24
C ILE A 149 -16.59 3.09 1.26
N ILE A 150 -17.04 3.62 0.11
CA ILE A 150 -17.49 5.01 0.03
C ILE A 150 -18.65 5.29 0.97
N ASP A 151 -19.63 4.39 1.08
CA ASP A 151 -20.80 4.61 1.94
C ASP A 151 -20.40 4.66 3.42
N GLY A 152 -19.57 3.71 3.86
CA GLY A 152 -19.05 3.70 5.23
C GLY A 152 -18.18 4.91 5.54
N LEU A 153 -17.34 5.33 4.58
CA LEU A 153 -16.49 6.52 4.72
C LEU A 153 -17.33 7.80 4.85
N LEU A 154 -18.38 7.96 4.04
CA LEU A 154 -19.27 9.13 4.12
C LEU A 154 -20.06 9.18 5.42
N ASP A 155 -20.57 8.03 5.88
CA ASP A 155 -21.22 7.94 7.20
C ASP A 155 -20.23 8.29 8.34
N GLU A 156 -18.96 7.87 8.26
CA GLU A 156 -17.93 8.23 9.24
C GLU A 156 -17.54 9.71 9.20
N ILE A 157 -17.53 10.34 8.03
CA ILE A 157 -17.26 11.78 7.89
C ILE A 157 -18.38 12.61 8.52
N ALA A 158 -19.63 12.15 8.45
CA ALA A 158 -20.76 12.83 9.09
C ALA A 158 -20.55 12.98 10.61
N GLU A 159 -19.90 12.01 11.26
CA GLU A 159 -19.60 12.08 12.70
C GLU A 159 -18.58 13.18 13.07
N LEU A 160 -17.85 13.72 12.10
CA LEU A 160 -16.80 14.73 12.30
C LEU A 160 -17.29 16.18 12.11
N LEU A 161 -18.52 16.36 11.63
CA LEU A 161 -19.07 17.68 11.31
C LEU A 161 -19.74 18.34 12.52
N THR A 162 -19.79 19.67 12.51
CA THR A 162 -20.52 20.45 13.52
C THR A 162 -22.02 20.49 13.21
N ASP A 163 -22.87 20.77 14.21
CA ASP A 163 -24.33 20.76 14.06
C ASP A 163 -24.87 21.59 12.87
N SER A 164 -24.19 22.69 12.52
CA SER A 164 -24.57 23.54 11.39
C SER A 164 -24.19 22.95 10.03
N GLU A 165 -23.02 22.32 9.92
CA GLU A 165 -22.53 21.70 8.68
C GLU A 165 -23.17 20.32 8.45
N LEU A 166 -23.54 19.67 9.55
CA LEU A 166 -24.14 18.34 9.56
C LEU A 166 -25.53 18.31 8.92
N LEU A 167 -26.31 19.39 9.00
CA LEU A 167 -27.64 19.46 8.36
C LEU A 167 -27.52 19.40 6.82
N GLU A 168 -26.66 20.25 6.25
CA GLU A 168 -26.41 20.29 4.81
C GLU A 168 -25.75 18.99 4.32
N TYR A 169 -24.84 18.42 5.12
CA TYR A 169 -24.20 17.15 4.81
C TYR A 169 -25.16 15.97 4.87
N GLN A 170 -26.08 15.93 5.84
CA GLN A 170 -27.08 14.86 5.95
C GLN A 170 -28.04 14.84 4.77
N ASP A 171 -28.45 16.01 4.28
CA ASP A 171 -29.28 16.11 3.08
C ASP A 171 -28.54 15.59 1.84
N ALA A 172 -27.25 15.89 1.70
CA ALA A 172 -26.42 15.34 0.63
C ALA A 172 -26.20 13.82 0.78
N LEU A 173 -25.93 13.35 2.00
CA LEU A 173 -25.75 11.93 2.32
C LEU A 173 -27.02 11.10 2.10
N ALA A 174 -28.21 11.69 2.29
CA ALA A 174 -29.46 11.04 1.93
C ALA A 174 -29.54 10.81 0.42
N LYS A 175 -29.18 11.83 -0.39
CA LYS A 175 -29.16 11.73 -1.85
C LYS A 175 -28.14 10.71 -2.36
N THR A 176 -26.98 10.57 -1.71
CA THR A 176 -26.00 9.55 -2.11
C THR A 176 -26.54 8.12 -1.95
N LYS A 177 -27.50 7.89 -1.05
CA LYS A 177 -28.13 6.57 -0.85
C LYS A 177 -29.16 6.22 -1.95
N GLU A 178 -29.59 7.20 -2.75
CA GLU A 178 -30.51 6.98 -3.87
C GLU A 178 -29.81 6.49 -5.14
N THR A 179 -28.50 6.73 -5.26
CA THR A 179 -27.71 6.28 -6.42
C THR A 179 -26.77 5.13 -6.04
N ILE A 180 -26.60 4.17 -6.96
CA ILE A 180 -25.58 3.11 -6.85
C ILE A 180 -24.21 3.52 -7.45
N VAL A 181 -24.14 4.62 -8.19
CA VAL A 181 -22.96 5.06 -8.94
C VAL A 181 -22.05 5.88 -8.01
N THR A 182 -20.90 5.31 -7.65
CA THR A 182 -19.92 5.94 -6.75
C THR A 182 -19.46 7.32 -7.19
N GLN A 183 -19.34 7.56 -8.49
CA GLN A 183 -18.99 8.89 -9.01
C GLN A 183 -20.03 9.94 -8.62
N GLU A 184 -21.32 9.68 -8.87
CA GLU A 184 -22.40 10.59 -8.48
C GLU A 184 -22.46 10.79 -6.96
N LYS A 185 -22.23 9.73 -6.17
CA LYS A 185 -22.14 9.84 -4.71
C LYS A 185 -21.06 10.84 -4.28
N ILE A 186 -19.87 10.70 -4.86
CA ILE A 186 -18.74 11.57 -4.56
C ILE A 186 -19.03 13.01 -5.02
N ASP A 187 -19.65 13.19 -6.18
CA ASP A 187 -19.97 14.53 -6.73
C ASP A 187 -20.93 15.31 -5.81
N LEU A 188 -21.89 14.63 -5.18
CA LEU A 188 -22.85 15.21 -4.26
C LEU A 188 -22.24 15.72 -2.93
N VAL A 189 -21.13 15.12 -2.49
CA VAL A 189 -20.56 15.34 -1.14
C VAL A 189 -19.19 15.99 -1.17
N LYS A 190 -18.51 16.06 -2.32
CA LYS A 190 -17.15 16.61 -2.44
C LYS A 190 -17.06 18.02 -1.85
N ASP A 191 -18.06 18.87 -2.05
CA ASP A 191 -18.04 20.26 -1.62
C ASP A 191 -18.38 20.46 -0.13
N LEU A 192 -18.80 19.40 0.55
CA LEU A 192 -19.21 19.42 1.97
C LEU A 192 -18.21 18.75 2.91
N LEU A 193 -16.99 18.44 2.43
CA LEU A 193 -15.93 17.88 3.26
C LEU A 193 -15.42 18.90 4.31
N PRO A 194 -15.20 18.46 5.56
CA PRO A 194 -14.63 19.32 6.59
C PRO A 194 -13.19 19.73 6.26
N PRO A 195 -12.74 20.92 6.71
CA PRO A 195 -11.38 21.42 6.44
C PRO A 195 -10.26 20.46 6.86
N ILE A 196 -10.49 19.64 7.89
CA ILE A 196 -9.52 18.65 8.38
C ILE A 196 -9.20 17.55 7.35
N LEU A 197 -10.07 17.34 6.37
CA LEU A 197 -9.90 16.40 5.26
C LEU A 197 -9.46 17.11 3.96
N ARG A 198 -9.23 18.42 3.99
CA ARG A 198 -8.79 19.24 2.85
C ARG A 198 -7.41 19.85 3.11
N PRO A 199 -6.33 19.05 3.10
CA PRO A 199 -4.98 19.59 3.26
C PRO A 199 -4.72 20.61 2.14
N GLU A 200 -4.25 21.80 2.52
CA GLU A 200 -3.96 22.89 1.58
C GLU A 200 -5.16 23.31 0.70
N GLY A 201 -6.39 23.00 1.11
CA GLY A 201 -7.60 23.26 0.33
C GLY A 201 -7.85 22.27 -0.82
N MET A 202 -7.01 21.22 -0.96
CA MET A 202 -7.22 20.17 -1.96
C MET A 202 -8.34 19.23 -1.52
N ASN A 203 -9.22 18.87 -2.45
CA ASN A 203 -10.34 17.99 -2.20
C ASN A 203 -10.01 16.55 -2.63
N PRO A 204 -9.69 15.65 -1.68
CA PRO A 204 -9.30 14.28 -2.01
C PRO A 204 -10.43 13.48 -2.67
N LEU A 205 -11.69 13.73 -2.31
CA LEU A 205 -12.83 13.10 -2.95
C LEU A 205 -12.98 13.55 -4.41
N SER A 206 -12.80 14.84 -4.70
CA SER A 206 -12.80 15.32 -6.09
C SER A 206 -11.68 14.69 -6.92
N ALA A 207 -10.49 14.52 -6.33
CA ALA A 207 -9.37 13.86 -7.02
C ALA A 207 -9.66 12.38 -7.32
N LEU A 208 -10.26 11.66 -6.35
CA LEU A 208 -10.74 10.29 -6.57
C LEU A 208 -11.83 10.24 -7.64
N HIS A 209 -12.79 11.16 -7.64
CA HIS A 209 -13.85 11.24 -8.65
C HIS A 209 -13.28 11.37 -10.06
N SER A 210 -12.37 12.31 -10.26
CA SER A 210 -11.72 12.52 -11.56
C SER A 210 -10.96 11.27 -12.00
N ALA A 211 -10.14 10.70 -11.11
CA ALA A 211 -9.38 9.49 -11.43
C ALA A 211 -10.29 8.29 -11.78
N LEU A 212 -11.39 8.11 -11.05
CA LEU A 212 -12.38 7.06 -11.31
C LEU A 212 -13.19 7.27 -12.59
N SER A 213 -13.35 8.52 -13.04
CA SER A 213 -14.08 8.89 -14.25
C SER A 213 -13.23 8.79 -15.52
N GLU A 214 -11.93 9.03 -15.42
CA GLU A 214 -10.99 8.95 -16.54
C GLU A 214 -10.48 7.52 -16.76
N GLY A 215 -10.34 6.73 -15.69
CA GLY A 215 -9.62 5.46 -15.69
C GLY A 215 -10.33 4.31 -16.40
N LEU A 216 -9.72 3.93 -17.53
CA LEU A 216 -9.86 2.74 -18.42
C LEU A 216 -10.01 3.13 -19.91
N HIS A 217 -10.07 4.42 -20.25
CA HIS A 217 -10.51 4.82 -21.58
C HIS A 217 -9.51 4.66 -22.74
N ALA A 218 -8.21 4.46 -22.53
CA ALA A 218 -7.24 3.89 -23.50
C ALA A 218 -5.79 4.07 -23.01
N GLU A 219 -5.47 3.60 -21.81
CA GLU A 219 -4.16 3.86 -21.20
C GLU A 219 -3.32 2.60 -21.11
N SER A 220 -2.00 2.79 -21.20
CA SER A 220 -1.00 1.75 -20.97
C SER A 220 -1.02 1.25 -19.52
N ASP A 221 -0.49 0.05 -19.26
CA ASP A 221 -0.33 -0.43 -17.89
C ASP A 221 0.53 0.52 -17.06
N GLU A 222 1.50 1.20 -17.67
CA GLU A 222 2.34 2.21 -17.01
C GLU A 222 1.55 3.43 -16.53
N GLU A 223 0.70 4.02 -17.38
CA GLU A 223 -0.13 5.18 -17.01
C GLU A 223 -1.16 4.80 -15.94
N CYS A 224 -1.85 3.66 -16.13
CA CYS A 224 -2.79 3.14 -15.15
C CYS A 224 -2.13 2.84 -13.80
N LEU A 225 -0.84 2.52 -13.78
CA LEU A 225 -0.09 2.29 -12.55
C LEU A 225 0.07 3.59 -11.76
N GLU A 226 0.39 4.70 -12.42
CA GLU A 226 0.53 6.02 -11.78
C GLU A 226 -0.81 6.50 -11.20
N TYR A 227 -1.91 6.30 -11.93
CA TYR A 227 -3.25 6.58 -11.42
C TYR A 227 -3.62 5.67 -10.25
N ALA A 228 -3.30 4.37 -10.33
CA ALA A 228 -3.56 3.41 -9.26
C ALA A 228 -2.82 3.78 -7.96
N GLU A 229 -1.53 4.14 -8.06
CA GLU A 229 -0.71 4.59 -6.93
C GLU A 229 -1.30 5.86 -6.30
N THR A 230 -1.64 6.85 -7.13
CA THR A 230 -2.26 8.12 -6.68
C THR A 230 -3.60 7.88 -5.98
N CYS A 231 -4.48 7.06 -6.58
CA CYS A 231 -5.76 6.67 -5.98
C CYS A 231 -5.57 6.02 -4.60
N ARG A 232 -4.61 5.09 -4.49
CA ARG A 232 -4.31 4.42 -3.23
C ARG A 232 -3.83 5.41 -2.17
N GLU A 233 -2.92 6.33 -2.50
CA GLU A 233 -2.39 7.30 -1.55
C GLU A 233 -3.49 8.22 -1.00
N ILE A 234 -4.38 8.72 -1.87
CA ILE A 234 -5.52 9.52 -1.46
C ILE A 234 -6.46 8.73 -0.56
N LEU A 235 -6.71 7.46 -0.90
CA LEU A 235 -7.54 6.56 -0.10
C LEU A 235 -6.98 6.34 1.31
N ILE A 236 -5.67 6.04 1.39
CA ILE A 236 -4.94 5.85 2.65
C ILE A 236 -5.03 7.12 3.49
N PHE A 237 -4.78 8.28 2.88
CA PHE A 237 -4.86 9.56 3.58
C PHE A 237 -6.26 9.78 4.17
N LEU A 238 -7.31 9.63 3.37
CA LEU A 238 -8.70 9.84 3.81
C LEU A 238 -9.08 8.93 4.99
N VAL A 239 -8.87 7.63 4.83
CA VAL A 239 -9.24 6.64 5.86
C VAL A 239 -8.45 6.88 7.15
N ASN A 240 -7.14 7.13 7.05
CA ASN A 240 -6.30 7.38 8.22
C ASN A 240 -6.66 8.68 8.93
N GLN A 241 -6.96 9.73 8.18
CA GLN A 241 -7.31 11.03 8.74
C GLN A 241 -8.68 11.00 9.45
N VAL A 242 -9.67 10.31 8.88
CA VAL A 242 -10.97 10.08 9.52
C VAL A 242 -10.80 9.28 10.81
N ALA A 243 -10.06 8.17 10.76
CA ALA A 243 -9.80 7.32 11.93
C ALA A 243 -9.06 8.08 13.05
N ALA A 244 -8.05 8.88 12.69
CA ALA A 244 -7.28 9.69 13.64
C ALA A 244 -8.15 10.78 14.29
N SER A 245 -8.97 11.48 13.50
CA SER A 245 -9.88 12.52 14.00
C SER A 245 -10.91 11.94 14.97
N LYS A 246 -11.50 10.79 14.63
CA LYS A 246 -12.45 10.08 15.49
C LYS A 246 -11.82 9.63 16.81
N ALA A 247 -10.60 9.10 16.76
CA ALA A 247 -9.85 8.69 17.95
C ALA A 247 -9.52 9.89 18.85
N ALA A 248 -9.11 11.02 18.26
CA ALA A 248 -8.82 12.24 19.00
C ALA A 248 -10.08 12.81 19.68
N SER A 249 -11.20 12.91 18.97
CA SER A 249 -12.48 13.39 19.51
C SER A 249 -13.01 12.52 20.65
N LYS A 250 -12.94 11.18 20.51
CA LYS A 250 -13.31 10.25 21.60
C LYS A 250 -12.39 10.38 22.81
N GLY A 251 -11.07 10.39 22.58
CA GLY A 251 -10.08 10.50 23.66
C GLY A 251 -10.20 11.81 24.45
N PHE A 252 -10.48 12.92 23.76
CA PHE A 252 -10.74 14.22 24.40
C PHE A 252 -12.01 14.18 25.24
N THR A 253 -13.11 13.67 24.70
CA THR A 253 -14.41 13.58 25.39
C THR A 253 -14.32 12.71 26.65
N ASP A 254 -13.63 11.57 26.57
CA ASP A 254 -13.41 10.68 27.71
C ASP A 254 -12.54 11.33 28.81
N SER A 255 -11.51 12.08 28.40
CA SER A 255 -10.65 12.81 29.34
C SER A 255 -11.42 13.92 30.05
N MET A 256 -12.29 14.64 29.31
CA MET A 256 -13.16 15.67 29.85
C MET A 256 -14.19 15.10 30.83
N ARG A 257 -14.86 13.99 30.48
CA ARG A 257 -15.79 13.27 31.38
C ARG A 257 -15.10 12.85 32.67
N LYS A 258 -13.91 12.22 32.58
CA LYS A 258 -13.12 11.83 33.76
C LYS A 258 -12.76 13.02 34.66
N LEU A 259 -12.46 14.19 34.09
CA LEU A 259 -12.15 15.40 34.85
C LEU A 259 -13.39 15.95 35.55
N LEU A 260 -14.54 15.99 34.86
CA LEU A 260 -15.82 16.43 35.42
C LEU A 260 -16.30 15.49 36.55
N ASP A 261 -16.17 14.17 36.37
CA ASP A 261 -16.51 13.17 37.40
C ASP A 261 -15.62 13.26 38.64
N LYS A 262 -14.32 13.58 38.46
CA LYS A 262 -13.41 13.85 39.59
C LYS A 262 -13.77 15.14 40.32
N LYS A 263 -14.28 16.16 39.61
CA LYS A 263 -14.75 17.41 40.22
C LYS A 263 -16.08 17.25 40.97
N SER A 264 -17.00 16.43 40.47
CA SER A 264 -18.28 16.17 41.15
C SER A 264 -18.08 15.38 42.45
N LYS A 265 -17.21 14.36 42.45
CA LYS A 265 -16.84 13.59 43.65
C LYS A 265 -16.07 14.37 44.73
N LYS A 266 -15.48 15.52 44.39
CA LYS A 266 -14.81 16.42 45.37
C LYS A 266 -15.75 17.44 46.00
N LYS A 267 -16.98 17.58 45.49
CA LYS A 267 -18.01 18.51 46.00
C LYS A 267 -19.11 17.81 46.81
N SER A 268 -19.08 16.48 46.88
CA SER A 268 -19.87 15.66 47.80
C SER A 268 -19.00 15.18 48.96
#